data_AF-A0A7S2GRG3-F1
#
_entry.id   AF-A0A7S2GRG3-F1
#
_cell.length_a   1.000
_cell.length_b   1.000
_cell.length_c   1.000
_cell.angle_alpha   90.00
_cell.angle_beta   90.00
_cell.angle_gamma   90.00
#
_symmetry.space_group_name_H-M   'P 1'
#
loop_
_entity.id
_entity.type
_entity.pdbx_description
1 polymer ?
#
loop_
_entity_poly.entity_id
_entity_poly.type
_entity_poly.pdbx_seq_one_letter_code
_entity_poly.pdbx_strand_id
1 'polypeptide(L)'
;LYVPGYRESKKQFILTEDDLVEENVGYNGGAPPVQTKLQEMSITEADYSSLIPFENGHLLHKTNGYLFTPAECQNMIDEAETVASQMGWTTKRHGNYPTTDIPLAELPSTLKFLRRSLEERIYPLLRKQFGGYLPDGRALRVADGFIVKYDAEGGQTELKPHRDGSVLSFNIALNPASEFDGGGTWFQSLGESVRIDQGEVVSHASGIMHGGHGITRGKRYILVAFVILPGYDSWSMRFY
;
A
#
# COMPACT_ATOMS: atom_id res chain seq x y z
N LEU A 1 -24.81 -5.79 19.80
CA LEU A 1 -24.00 -6.64 20.68
C LEU A 1 -22.71 -5.88 21.00
N TYR A 2 -22.61 -5.38 22.23
CA TYR A 2 -21.46 -4.65 22.75
C TYR A 2 -20.43 -5.68 23.25
N VAL A 3 -19.23 -5.68 22.69
CA VAL A 3 -18.10 -6.44 23.24
C VAL A 3 -17.24 -5.44 24.02
N PRO A 4 -17.22 -5.53 25.36
CA PRO A 4 -16.38 -4.66 26.19
C PRO A 4 -14.89 -4.88 25.86
N GLY A 5 -14.13 -3.80 25.65
CA GLY A 5 -12.67 -3.84 25.40
C GLY A 5 -12.21 -3.33 24.02
N TYR A 6 -13.10 -3.15 23.04
CA TYR A 6 -12.71 -2.72 21.68
C TYR A 6 -12.19 -1.26 21.57
N ARG A 7 -12.32 -0.46 22.63
CA ARG A 7 -11.79 0.92 22.64
C ARG A 7 -10.27 1.00 22.82
N GLU A 8 -9.61 -0.09 23.24
CA GLU A 8 -8.19 -0.06 23.64
C GLU A 8 -7.22 -0.72 22.64
N SER A 9 -7.68 -1.31 21.53
CA SER A 9 -6.79 -1.90 20.49
C SER A 9 -6.29 -0.91 19.42
N LYS A 10 -6.54 0.39 19.59
CA LYS A 10 -6.30 1.40 18.55
C LYS A 10 -4.84 1.86 18.42
N LYS A 11 -3.96 1.01 17.88
CA LYS A 11 -2.84 1.47 17.05
C LYS A 11 -2.69 0.57 15.81
N GLN A 12 -3.75 0.49 15.00
CA GLN A 12 -3.75 -0.31 13.78
C GLN A 12 -3.53 0.49 12.49
N PHE A 13 -3.62 1.82 12.52
CA PHE A 13 -3.43 2.63 11.32
C PHE A 13 -2.00 3.14 11.22
N ILE A 14 -1.47 3.20 10.00
CA ILE A 14 -0.30 4.04 9.72
C ILE A 14 -0.76 5.49 9.79
N LEU A 15 -0.67 6.05 11.00
CA LEU A 15 -1.00 7.44 11.30
C LEU A 15 -0.08 8.37 10.51
N THR A 16 -0.63 9.40 9.88
CA THR A 16 0.19 10.41 9.22
C THR A 16 0.79 11.40 10.23
N GLU A 17 1.60 12.37 9.79
CA GLU A 17 2.14 13.37 10.72
C GLU A 17 1.02 14.22 11.35
N ASP A 18 -0.01 14.58 10.57
CA ASP A 18 -1.20 15.28 11.07
C ASP A 18 -1.96 14.48 12.15
N ASP A 19 -2.11 13.16 11.95
CA ASP A 19 -2.77 12.29 12.94
C ASP A 19 -1.99 12.24 14.28
N LEU A 20 -0.65 12.37 14.25
CA LEU A 20 0.20 12.37 15.45
C LEU A 20 0.17 13.72 16.20
N VAL A 21 -0.15 14.82 15.51
CA VAL A 21 -0.33 16.13 16.13
C VAL A 21 -1.66 16.17 16.91
N GLU A 22 -2.73 15.57 16.37
CA GLU A 22 -4.02 15.48 17.08
C GLU A 22 -3.95 14.68 18.39
N GLU A 23 -3.15 13.60 18.47
CA GLU A 23 -3.00 12.83 19.73
C GLU A 23 -2.36 13.65 20.88
N ASN A 24 -1.58 14.69 20.56
CA ASN A 24 -0.90 15.52 21.56
C ASN A 24 -1.73 16.72 22.05
N VAL A 25 -2.88 17.00 21.43
CA VAL A 25 -3.76 18.10 21.83
C VAL A 25 -4.90 17.52 22.66
N GLY A 26 -4.77 17.59 23.98
CA GLY A 26 -5.81 17.18 24.92
C GLY A 26 -7.18 17.78 24.60
N TYR A 27 -8.21 16.94 24.69
CA TYR A 27 -9.60 17.25 24.35
C TYR A 27 -10.12 18.46 25.16
N ASN A 28 -10.11 19.65 24.56
CA ASN A 28 -10.87 20.81 25.03
C ASN A 28 -11.84 21.21 23.92
N GLY A 29 -13.13 21.22 24.28
CA GLY A 29 -14.25 21.29 23.36
C GLY A 29 -14.20 22.47 22.37
N GLY A 30 -14.64 22.16 21.14
CA GLY A 30 -14.87 23.14 20.07
C GLY A 30 -13.63 23.42 19.22
N ALA A 31 -13.17 22.43 18.45
CA ALA A 31 -12.18 22.70 17.42
C ALA A 31 -12.82 23.53 16.27
N PRO A 32 -12.23 24.66 15.86
CA PRO A 32 -12.62 25.30 14.61
C PRO A 32 -12.29 24.35 13.44
N PRO A 33 -12.94 24.49 12.27
CA PRO A 33 -12.56 23.69 11.11
C PRO A 33 -11.09 23.98 10.82
N VAL A 34 -10.24 22.96 11.01
CA VAL A 34 -8.84 23.02 10.63
C VAL A 34 -8.86 23.14 9.10
N GLN A 35 -8.74 24.37 8.61
CA GLN A 35 -8.33 24.62 7.24
C GLN A 35 -6.94 24.05 7.14
N THR A 36 -6.84 22.83 6.62
CA THR A 36 -5.60 22.23 6.19
C THR A 36 -4.93 23.27 5.31
N LYS A 37 -3.85 23.88 5.80
CA LYS A 37 -2.88 24.52 4.90
C LYS A 37 -2.14 23.39 4.20
N LEU A 38 -2.88 22.66 3.36
CA LEU A 38 -2.34 21.91 2.25
C LEU A 38 -1.64 22.97 1.40
N GLN A 39 -0.35 23.18 1.61
CA GLN A 39 0.47 23.34 0.43
C GLN A 39 0.36 21.99 -0.28
N GLU A 40 -0.64 21.87 -1.16
CA GLU A 40 -0.60 20.89 -2.22
C GLU A 40 0.77 21.08 -2.86
N MET A 41 1.72 20.22 -2.53
CA MET A 41 2.78 19.95 -3.48
C MET A 41 2.03 19.47 -4.70
N SER A 42 1.93 20.35 -5.67
CA SER A 42 1.30 20.08 -6.93
C SER A 42 2.14 18.98 -7.57
N ILE A 43 1.76 17.72 -7.35
CA ILE A 43 2.06 16.66 -8.30
C ILE A 43 1.14 16.94 -9.49
N THR A 44 1.40 18.06 -10.17
CA THR A 44 0.63 18.54 -11.31
C THR A 44 0.76 17.56 -12.48
N GLU A 45 1.77 16.69 -12.48
CA GLU A 45 2.10 15.84 -13.62
C GLU A 45 2.62 14.44 -13.26
N ALA A 46 2.11 13.77 -12.21
CA ALA A 46 2.26 12.31 -12.21
C ALA A 46 1.45 11.78 -13.39
N ASP A 47 2.17 11.45 -14.46
CA ASP A 47 1.64 10.75 -15.62
C ASP A 47 1.35 9.30 -15.22
N TYR A 48 0.14 8.85 -15.52
CA TYR A 48 -0.32 7.50 -15.21
C TYR A 48 -1.24 7.00 -16.31
N SER A 49 -1.20 5.69 -16.53
CA SER A 49 -2.10 4.98 -17.42
C SER A 49 -3.27 4.39 -16.63
N SER A 50 -4.49 4.59 -17.12
CA SER A 50 -5.69 3.93 -16.61
C SER A 50 -6.02 2.73 -17.48
N LEU A 51 -6.25 1.56 -16.87
CA LEU A 51 -6.24 0.28 -17.59
C LEU A 51 -7.60 -0.43 -17.62
N ILE A 52 -8.35 -0.43 -16.51
CA ILE A 52 -9.64 -1.13 -16.43
C ILE A 52 -10.75 -0.08 -16.30
N PRO A 53 -11.53 0.21 -17.36
CA PRO A 53 -12.65 1.14 -17.29
C PRO A 53 -13.80 0.56 -16.45
N PHE A 54 -14.52 1.42 -15.74
CA PHE A 54 -15.73 1.08 -14.98
C PHE A 54 -16.60 2.33 -14.82
N GLU A 55 -17.85 2.29 -15.30
CA GLU A 55 -18.71 3.49 -15.32
C GLU A 55 -17.96 4.71 -15.93
N ASN A 56 -17.84 5.81 -15.19
CA ASN A 56 -17.23 7.06 -15.65
C ASN A 56 -15.74 7.22 -15.26
N GLY A 57 -15.05 6.12 -14.95
CA GLY A 57 -13.65 6.13 -14.53
C GLY A 57 -12.99 4.76 -14.66
N HIS A 58 -12.01 4.46 -13.81
CA HIS A 58 -11.22 3.23 -13.91
C HIS A 58 -10.89 2.60 -12.55
N LEU A 59 -10.80 1.27 -12.54
CA LEU A 59 -10.53 0.44 -11.35
C LEU A 59 -9.05 0.09 -11.17
N LEU A 60 -8.20 0.35 -12.16
CA LEU A 60 -6.78 -0.01 -12.16
C LEU A 60 -5.98 1.06 -12.90
N HIS A 61 -4.89 1.49 -12.28
CA HIS A 61 -3.97 2.48 -12.81
C HIS A 61 -2.52 2.07 -12.53
N LYS A 62 -1.60 2.58 -13.34
CA LYS A 62 -0.15 2.52 -13.06
C LYS A 62 0.51 3.85 -13.39
N THR A 63 1.54 4.25 -12.64
CA THR A 63 2.36 5.41 -13.02
C THR A 63 3.18 5.10 -14.28
N ASN A 64 3.49 6.12 -15.07
CA ASN A 64 4.33 6.02 -16.28
C ASN A 64 5.79 6.45 -16.00
N GLY A 65 6.12 6.64 -14.73
CA GLY A 65 7.45 6.97 -14.24
C GLY A 65 7.53 6.77 -12.73
N TYR A 66 8.75 6.84 -12.19
CA TYR A 66 9.01 6.58 -10.79
C TYR A 66 8.46 7.70 -9.90
N LEU A 67 7.69 7.31 -8.88
CA LEU A 67 7.22 8.19 -7.80
C LEU A 67 8.17 8.17 -6.60
N PHE A 68 8.99 7.12 -6.52
CA PHE A 68 10.03 6.92 -5.52
C PHE A 68 11.37 6.74 -6.23
N THR A 69 12.41 7.38 -5.72
CA THR A 69 13.75 7.25 -6.32
C THR A 69 14.32 5.84 -6.08
N PRO A 70 15.26 5.38 -6.91
CA PRO A 70 15.98 4.13 -6.66
C PRO A 70 16.63 4.06 -5.28
N ALA A 71 17.18 5.18 -4.78
CA ALA A 71 17.79 5.24 -3.46
C ALA A 71 16.75 5.10 -2.33
N GLU A 72 15.59 5.75 -2.45
CA GLU A 72 14.48 5.56 -1.50
C GLU A 72 14.03 4.10 -1.47
N CYS A 73 13.90 3.46 -2.64
CA CYS A 73 13.51 2.07 -2.73
C CYS A 73 14.56 1.12 -2.13
N GLN A 74 15.85 1.37 -2.40
CA GLN A 74 16.94 0.56 -1.84
C GLN A 74 16.99 0.65 -0.32
N ASN A 75 16.81 1.85 0.25
CA ASN A 75 16.77 2.02 1.71
C ASN A 75 15.67 1.16 2.38
N MET A 76 14.52 1.01 1.71
CA MET A 76 13.43 0.16 2.21
C MET A 76 13.80 -1.33 2.16
N ILE A 77 14.46 -1.76 1.08
CA ILE A 77 14.96 -3.15 0.94
C ILE A 77 16.02 -3.43 2.01
N ASP A 78 16.97 -2.51 2.20
CA ASP A 78 18.07 -2.67 3.15
C ASP A 78 17.58 -2.80 4.58
N GLU A 79 16.59 -1.99 4.99
CA GLU A 79 15.96 -2.11 6.30
C GLU A 79 15.21 -3.44 6.44
N ALA A 80 14.46 -3.85 5.41
CA ALA A 80 13.73 -5.12 5.42
C ALA A 80 14.65 -6.34 5.54
N GLU A 81 15.72 -6.41 4.76
CA GLU A 81 16.69 -7.51 4.86
C GLU A 81 17.48 -7.46 6.19
N THR A 82 17.79 -6.27 6.70
CA THR A 82 18.42 -6.12 8.02
C THR A 82 17.54 -6.69 9.13
N VAL A 83 16.26 -6.28 9.16
CA VAL A 83 15.28 -6.78 10.14
C VAL A 83 15.07 -8.28 9.95
N ALA A 84 14.89 -8.75 8.72
CA ALA A 84 14.70 -10.16 8.44
C ALA A 84 15.93 -11.02 8.79
N SER A 85 17.15 -10.47 8.79
CA SER A 85 18.34 -11.19 9.27
C SER A 85 18.30 -11.47 10.77
N GLN A 86 17.53 -10.68 11.53
CA GLN A 86 17.42 -10.77 12.98
C GLN A 86 16.22 -11.63 13.42
N MET A 87 15.07 -11.46 12.76
CA MET A 87 13.82 -12.14 13.15
C MET A 87 13.30 -13.17 12.14
N GLY A 88 13.94 -13.27 10.96
CA GLY A 88 13.43 -14.04 9.83
C GLY A 88 12.34 -13.31 9.04
N TRP A 89 12.12 -13.74 7.81
CA TRP A 89 10.95 -13.32 7.03
C TRP A 89 9.69 -13.99 7.58
N THR A 90 8.60 -13.23 7.75
CA THR A 90 7.32 -13.81 8.15
C THR A 90 6.68 -14.51 6.96
N THR A 91 5.89 -15.57 7.21
CA THR A 91 5.28 -16.40 6.14
C THR A 91 3.83 -16.80 6.42
N LYS A 92 3.25 -16.31 7.51
CA LYS A 92 1.93 -16.74 8.02
C LYS A 92 1.09 -15.58 8.55
N ARG A 93 1.43 -14.34 8.17
CA ARG A 93 0.77 -13.13 8.70
C ARG A 93 -0.66 -12.97 8.16
N HIS A 94 -0.90 -13.39 6.92
CA HIS A 94 -2.23 -13.46 6.31
C HIS A 94 -2.71 -14.91 6.18
N GLY A 95 -3.94 -15.20 6.61
CA GLY A 95 -4.44 -16.58 6.71
C GLY A 95 -4.65 -17.29 5.37
N ASN A 96 -5.32 -16.63 4.41
CA ASN A 96 -5.72 -17.26 3.14
C ASN A 96 -4.68 -17.09 2.02
N TYR A 97 -3.95 -15.98 2.04
CA TYR A 97 -3.01 -15.60 0.98
C TYR A 97 -1.72 -15.08 1.63
N PRO A 98 -0.98 -15.94 2.34
CA PRO A 98 0.25 -15.53 3.01
C PRO A 98 1.33 -15.12 2.00
N THR A 99 2.07 -14.09 2.39
CA THR A 99 3.29 -13.67 1.70
C THR A 99 4.53 -13.89 2.57
N THR A 100 5.68 -13.99 1.92
CA THR A 100 6.99 -13.85 2.56
C THR A 100 7.25 -12.37 2.74
N ASP A 101 6.97 -11.83 3.93
CA ASP A 101 6.93 -10.38 4.15
C ASP A 101 7.45 -9.93 5.52
N ILE A 102 7.75 -8.63 5.60
CA ILE A 102 7.98 -7.90 6.84
C ILE A 102 6.94 -6.77 6.96
N PRO A 103 6.15 -6.70 8.05
CA PRO A 103 5.22 -5.62 8.28
C PRO A 103 5.93 -4.28 8.54
N LEU A 104 5.35 -3.18 8.07
CA LEU A 104 5.91 -1.84 8.25
C LEU A 104 6.07 -1.45 9.73
N ALA A 105 5.31 -2.06 10.64
CA ALA A 105 5.47 -1.86 12.08
C ALA A 105 6.87 -2.24 12.60
N GLU A 106 7.55 -3.18 11.92
CA GLU A 106 8.90 -3.64 12.24
C GLU A 106 9.98 -2.84 11.49
N LEU A 107 9.59 -1.90 10.62
CA LEU A 107 10.47 -1.11 9.76
C LEU A 107 10.36 0.38 10.10
N PRO A 108 10.92 0.85 11.24
CA PRO A 108 10.66 2.19 11.76
C PRO A 108 11.08 3.33 10.80
N SER A 109 12.17 3.17 10.05
CA SER A 109 12.66 4.19 9.13
C SER A 109 11.77 4.28 7.91
N THR A 110 11.45 3.14 7.32
CA THR A 110 10.52 2.99 6.19
C THR A 110 9.12 3.46 6.57
N LEU A 111 8.62 3.10 7.75
CA LEU A 111 7.32 3.55 8.25
C LEU A 111 7.27 5.07 8.38
N LYS A 112 8.29 5.69 8.97
CA LYS A 112 8.38 7.16 9.06
C LYS A 112 8.40 7.81 7.67
N PHE A 113 9.21 7.27 6.76
CA PHE A 113 9.29 7.76 5.39
C PHE A 113 7.96 7.62 4.64
N LEU A 114 7.26 6.48 4.79
CA LEU A 114 5.98 6.26 4.13
C LEU A 114 4.91 7.19 4.69
N ARG A 115 4.85 7.47 5.98
CA ARG A 115 3.87 8.42 6.55
C ARG A 115 3.86 9.75 5.81
N ARG A 116 5.05 10.31 5.61
CA ARG A 116 5.25 11.55 4.85
C ARG A 116 4.90 11.35 3.37
N SER A 117 5.38 10.27 2.76
CA SER A 117 5.11 9.98 1.35
C SER A 117 3.63 9.70 1.04
N LEU A 118 2.85 9.23 2.02
CA LEU A 118 1.42 9.03 1.87
C LEU A 118 0.71 10.36 1.65
N GLU A 119 1.02 11.36 2.46
CA GLU A 119 0.44 12.70 2.36
C GLU A 119 0.95 13.44 1.12
N GLU A 120 2.25 13.41 0.88
CA GLU A 120 2.89 14.19 -0.18
C GLU A 120 2.73 13.57 -1.57
N ARG A 121 2.65 12.23 -1.68
CA ARG A 121 2.72 11.51 -2.97
C ARG A 121 1.53 10.61 -3.26
N ILE A 122 1.22 9.68 -2.34
CA ILE A 122 0.26 8.59 -2.62
C ILE A 122 -1.19 9.07 -2.56
N TYR A 123 -1.62 9.75 -1.50
CA TYR A 123 -3.01 10.18 -1.39
C TYR A 123 -3.42 11.18 -2.47
N PRO A 124 -2.59 12.16 -2.88
CA PRO A 124 -2.87 12.97 -4.05
C PRO A 124 -3.05 12.13 -5.32
N LEU A 125 -2.18 11.14 -5.55
CA LEU A 125 -2.28 10.22 -6.70
C LEU A 125 -3.60 9.42 -6.66
N LEU A 126 -3.94 8.81 -5.52
CA LEU A 126 -5.16 8.01 -5.38
C LEU A 126 -6.42 8.86 -5.55
N ARG A 127 -6.44 10.11 -5.05
CA ARG A 127 -7.56 11.05 -5.29
C ARG A 127 -7.71 11.38 -6.76
N LYS A 128 -6.60 11.58 -7.49
CA LYS A 128 -6.63 11.86 -8.93
C LYS A 128 -7.13 10.64 -9.72
N GLN A 129 -6.73 9.44 -9.33
CA GLN A 129 -7.08 8.18 -10.00
C GLN A 129 -8.52 7.70 -9.71
N PHE A 130 -8.99 7.86 -8.47
CA PHE A 130 -10.23 7.25 -7.98
C PHE A 130 -11.24 8.25 -7.40
N GLY A 131 -10.94 9.55 -7.40
CA GLY A 131 -11.72 10.57 -6.67
C GLY A 131 -13.21 10.59 -7.01
N GLY A 132 -13.59 10.21 -8.24
CA GLY A 132 -15.00 10.09 -8.64
C GLY A 132 -15.79 9.00 -7.90
N TYR A 133 -15.11 8.05 -7.26
CA TYR A 133 -15.72 6.95 -6.50
C TYR A 133 -15.53 7.08 -4.99
N LEU A 134 -14.68 8.00 -4.54
CA LEU A 134 -14.34 8.14 -3.12
C LEU A 134 -15.31 9.14 -2.47
N PRO A 135 -16.16 8.72 -1.52
CA PRO A 135 -17.14 9.61 -0.87
C PRO A 135 -16.48 10.76 -0.12
N ASP A 136 -15.30 10.53 0.49
CA ASP A 136 -14.38 11.61 0.89
C ASP A 136 -12.94 11.17 0.58
N GLY A 137 -12.41 11.60 -0.57
CA GLY A 137 -11.03 11.31 -0.97
C GLY A 137 -9.97 11.84 0.00
N ARG A 138 -10.30 12.76 0.92
CA ARG A 138 -9.34 13.30 1.89
C ARG A 138 -9.08 12.38 3.07
N ALA A 139 -9.95 11.40 3.30
CA ALA A 139 -9.93 10.59 4.51
C ALA A 139 -9.29 9.20 4.33
N LEU A 140 -8.47 9.03 3.28
CA LEU A 140 -7.72 7.79 3.05
C LEU A 140 -6.81 7.45 4.24
N ARG A 141 -6.77 6.17 4.63
CA ARG A 141 -5.88 5.64 5.68
C ARG A 141 -5.31 4.29 5.25
N VAL A 142 -4.03 4.05 5.54
CA VAL A 142 -3.43 2.72 5.35
C VAL A 142 -3.72 1.86 6.59
N ALA A 143 -4.44 0.76 6.38
CA ALA A 143 -4.82 -0.20 7.42
C ALA A 143 -3.77 -1.30 7.64
N ASP A 144 -3.06 -1.69 6.59
CA ASP A 144 -1.95 -2.64 6.67
C ASP A 144 -0.96 -2.30 5.55
N GLY A 145 0.32 -2.49 5.83
CA GLY A 145 1.38 -2.28 4.86
C GLY A 145 2.64 -3.05 5.22
N PHE A 146 3.28 -3.60 4.21
CA PHE A 146 4.36 -4.58 4.38
C PHE A 146 5.22 -4.67 3.11
N ILE A 147 6.47 -5.07 3.28
CA ILE A 147 7.38 -5.36 2.18
C ILE A 147 7.35 -6.86 1.92
N VAL A 148 7.02 -7.24 0.68
CA VAL A 148 7.01 -8.63 0.21
C VAL A 148 8.30 -8.93 -0.54
N LYS A 149 8.87 -10.11 -0.30
CA LYS A 149 9.96 -10.68 -1.08
C LYS A 149 9.49 -11.92 -1.84
N TYR A 150 9.65 -11.89 -3.15
CA TYR A 150 9.64 -13.10 -3.97
C TYR A 150 11.08 -13.52 -4.31
N ASP A 151 11.35 -14.83 -4.29
CA ASP A 151 12.68 -15.38 -4.48
C ASP A 151 12.62 -16.67 -5.30
N ALA A 152 13.17 -16.64 -6.52
CA ALA A 152 13.20 -17.78 -7.42
C ALA A 152 14.17 -18.90 -7.00
N GLU A 153 15.10 -18.63 -6.07
CA GLU A 153 16.13 -19.57 -5.63
C GLU A 153 15.70 -20.45 -4.45
N GLY A 154 14.42 -20.44 -4.09
CA GLY A 154 13.86 -21.32 -3.04
C GLY A 154 12.85 -20.66 -2.12
N GLY A 155 12.40 -19.44 -2.41
CA GLY A 155 11.32 -18.78 -1.69
C GLY A 155 9.99 -18.84 -2.41
N GLN A 156 9.06 -17.99 -1.97
CA GLN A 156 7.80 -17.77 -2.67
C GLN A 156 8.07 -17.06 -4.00
N THR A 157 7.44 -17.49 -5.09
CA THR A 157 7.63 -16.87 -6.42
C THR A 157 6.39 -16.18 -6.95
N GLU A 158 5.22 -16.52 -6.41
CA GLU A 158 3.92 -16.01 -6.83
C GLU A 158 2.95 -15.88 -5.65
N LEU A 159 1.82 -15.21 -5.90
CA LEU A 159 0.70 -15.16 -4.97
C LEU A 159 -0.60 -15.45 -5.74
N LYS A 160 -1.34 -16.46 -5.28
CA LYS A 160 -2.57 -16.94 -5.93
C LYS A 160 -3.60 -15.82 -6.10
N PRO A 161 -4.49 -15.90 -7.11
CA PRO A 161 -5.55 -14.93 -7.30
C PRO A 161 -6.44 -14.75 -6.06
N HIS A 162 -6.67 -13.49 -5.67
CA HIS A 162 -7.44 -13.08 -4.50
C HIS A 162 -8.05 -11.67 -4.68
N ARG A 163 -8.75 -11.22 -3.63
CA ARG A 163 -9.25 -9.86 -3.46
C ARG A 163 -8.82 -9.38 -2.07
N ASP A 164 -8.52 -8.09 -1.96
CA ASP A 164 -8.06 -7.53 -0.70
C ASP A 164 -9.22 -7.07 0.17
N GLY A 165 -9.01 -7.13 1.48
CA GLY A 165 -9.99 -6.74 2.50
C GLY A 165 -10.14 -5.23 2.69
N SER A 166 -9.80 -4.38 1.72
CA SER A 166 -9.74 -2.92 1.78
C SER A 166 -10.57 -2.23 0.68
N VAL A 167 -10.49 -0.89 0.57
CA VAL A 167 -11.17 -0.11 -0.48
C VAL A 167 -10.27 -0.03 -1.72
N LEU A 168 -9.04 0.43 -1.53
CA LEU A 168 -8.00 0.49 -2.57
C LEU A 168 -6.76 -0.24 -2.09
N SER A 169 -5.99 -0.78 -3.02
CA SER A 169 -4.66 -1.33 -2.77
C SER A 169 -3.66 -0.65 -3.70
N PHE A 170 -2.42 -0.49 -3.24
CA PHE A 170 -1.33 -0.09 -4.12
C PHE A 170 -0.06 -0.87 -3.82
N ASN A 171 0.73 -1.09 -4.87
CA ASN A 171 2.05 -1.70 -4.78
C ASN A 171 3.09 -0.75 -5.35
N ILE A 172 4.22 -0.62 -4.67
CA ILE A 172 5.42 0.08 -5.14
C ILE A 172 6.45 -1.00 -5.52
N ALA A 173 7.01 -0.94 -6.72
CA ALA A 173 8.15 -1.78 -7.08
C ALA A 173 9.44 -1.25 -6.42
N LEU A 174 10.14 -2.08 -5.66
CA LEU A 174 11.29 -1.63 -4.88
C LEU A 174 12.64 -1.93 -5.55
N ASN A 175 12.70 -2.90 -6.46
CA ASN A 175 13.91 -3.20 -7.22
C ASN A 175 13.65 -3.23 -8.73
N PRO A 176 14.69 -2.98 -9.57
CA PRO A 176 14.56 -2.94 -11.02
C PRO A 176 14.01 -4.23 -11.60
N ALA A 177 13.16 -4.11 -12.63
CA ALA A 177 12.62 -5.26 -13.35
C ALA A 177 13.70 -6.09 -14.08
N SER A 178 14.92 -5.58 -14.23
CA SER A 178 16.07 -6.31 -14.78
C SER A 178 16.64 -7.35 -13.80
N GLU A 179 16.38 -7.22 -12.50
CA GLU A 179 16.91 -8.13 -11.49
C GLU A 179 16.17 -9.48 -11.44
N PHE A 180 14.96 -9.57 -12.01
CA PHE A 180 14.15 -10.78 -12.03
C PHE A 180 13.45 -11.02 -13.37
N ASP A 181 13.14 -12.27 -13.69
CA ASP A 181 12.37 -12.64 -14.89
C ASP A 181 10.94 -13.03 -14.49
N GLY A 182 9.95 -12.72 -15.33
CA GLY A 182 8.54 -12.86 -14.95
C GLY A 182 8.10 -11.74 -13.99
N GLY A 183 7.12 -11.97 -13.13
CA GLY A 183 6.64 -10.96 -12.18
C GLY A 183 5.56 -10.02 -12.72
N GLY A 184 5.22 -9.03 -11.89
CA GLY A 184 4.08 -8.13 -12.08
C GLY A 184 2.89 -8.49 -11.20
N THR A 185 1.80 -7.74 -11.36
CA THR A 185 0.51 -8.04 -10.74
C THR A 185 -0.44 -8.50 -11.84
N TRP A 186 -0.87 -9.76 -11.80
CA TRP A 186 -1.86 -10.30 -12.72
C TRP A 186 -3.25 -9.83 -12.33
N PHE A 187 -4.06 -9.41 -13.31
CA PHE A 187 -5.45 -8.99 -13.10
C PHE A 187 -6.38 -9.81 -13.98
N GLN A 188 -7.41 -10.41 -13.38
CA GLN A 188 -8.37 -11.26 -14.12
C GLN A 188 -9.04 -10.53 -15.28
N SER A 189 -9.40 -9.26 -15.08
CA SER A 189 -10.09 -8.45 -16.09
C SER A 189 -9.22 -8.10 -17.30
N LEU A 190 -7.89 -8.14 -17.16
CA LEU A 190 -6.95 -7.95 -18.27
C LEU A 190 -6.49 -9.29 -18.88
N GLY A 191 -6.57 -10.37 -18.11
CA GLY A 191 -6.01 -11.67 -18.49
C GLY A 191 -4.47 -11.72 -18.46
N GLU A 192 -3.81 -10.61 -18.13
CA GLU A 192 -2.36 -10.45 -18.15
C GLU A 192 -1.83 -9.73 -16.91
N SER A 193 -0.51 -9.61 -16.85
CA SER A 193 0.21 -8.98 -15.74
C SER A 193 0.60 -7.55 -16.06
N VAL A 194 0.20 -6.64 -15.18
CA VAL A 194 0.72 -5.27 -15.17
C VAL A 194 2.08 -5.27 -14.50
N ARG A 195 3.08 -4.88 -15.28
CA ARG A 195 4.45 -4.67 -14.83
C ARG A 195 4.67 -3.18 -14.54
N ILE A 196 5.41 -2.94 -13.48
CA ILE A 196 5.91 -1.63 -13.04
C ILE A 196 7.40 -1.81 -12.72
N ASP A 197 8.21 -0.77 -12.98
CA ASP A 197 9.64 -0.75 -12.70
C ASP A 197 9.95 -0.04 -11.39
N GLN A 198 11.21 -0.07 -10.94
CA GLN A 198 11.61 0.47 -9.64
C GLN A 198 11.09 1.89 -9.40
N GLY A 199 10.39 2.06 -8.27
CA GLY A 199 9.81 3.32 -7.82
C GLY A 199 8.46 3.67 -8.45
N GLU A 200 7.99 2.91 -9.45
CA GLU A 200 6.65 3.06 -10.01
C GLU A 200 5.59 2.43 -9.09
N VAL A 201 4.34 2.85 -9.29
CA VAL A 201 3.20 2.44 -8.48
C VAL A 201 2.10 1.86 -9.37
N VAL A 202 1.57 0.72 -8.98
CA VAL A 202 0.29 0.20 -9.48
C VAL A 202 -0.74 0.33 -8.37
N SER A 203 -1.92 0.87 -8.68
CA SER A 203 -3.00 1.11 -7.73
C SER A 203 -4.31 0.59 -8.31
N HIS A 204 -5.14 -0.02 -7.47
CA HIS A 204 -6.39 -0.61 -7.91
C HIS A 204 -7.46 -0.64 -6.83
N ALA A 205 -8.72 -0.75 -7.27
CA ALA A 205 -9.82 -1.11 -6.39
C ALA A 205 -9.56 -2.51 -5.81
N SER A 206 -9.52 -2.64 -4.48
CA SER A 206 -9.18 -3.90 -3.79
C SER A 206 -10.12 -5.06 -4.13
N GLY A 207 -11.35 -4.73 -4.54
CA GLY A 207 -12.34 -5.71 -4.96
C GLY A 207 -12.05 -6.41 -6.28
N ILE A 208 -11.09 -5.97 -7.10
CA ILE A 208 -10.78 -6.66 -8.36
C ILE A 208 -9.92 -7.91 -8.11
N MET A 209 -10.21 -8.99 -8.85
CA MET A 209 -9.47 -10.25 -8.74
C MET A 209 -8.07 -10.09 -9.32
N HIS A 210 -7.05 -10.33 -8.50
CA HIS A 210 -5.65 -10.13 -8.86
C HIS A 210 -4.71 -11.09 -8.13
N GLY A 211 -3.45 -11.20 -8.57
CA GLY A 211 -2.44 -12.04 -7.92
C GLY A 211 -1.01 -11.62 -8.28
N GLY A 212 -0.04 -12.08 -7.50
CA GLY A 212 1.37 -11.89 -7.79
C GLY A 212 1.79 -12.85 -8.90
N HIS A 213 2.15 -12.34 -10.07
CA HIS A 213 2.58 -13.21 -11.17
C HIS A 213 3.97 -13.78 -10.89
N GLY A 214 4.17 -15.06 -11.22
CA GLY A 214 5.38 -15.79 -10.91
C GLY A 214 6.67 -15.17 -11.45
N ILE A 215 7.72 -15.16 -10.63
CA ILE A 215 9.09 -14.95 -11.10
C ILE A 215 9.81 -16.28 -11.32
N THR A 216 10.71 -16.33 -12.29
CA THR A 216 11.50 -17.54 -12.63
C THR A 216 13.01 -17.36 -12.42
N ARG A 217 13.46 -16.15 -12.14
CA ARG A 217 14.86 -15.81 -11.84
C ARG A 217 14.90 -14.64 -10.87
N GLY A 218 15.92 -14.60 -10.01
CA GLY A 218 16.25 -13.45 -9.18
C GLY A 218 15.27 -13.25 -8.03
N LYS A 219 15.27 -12.03 -7.48
CA LYS A 219 14.43 -11.62 -6.37
C LYS A 219 13.62 -10.40 -6.76
N ARG A 220 12.38 -10.34 -6.29
CA ARG A 220 11.47 -9.21 -6.52
C ARG A 220 10.97 -8.69 -5.19
N TYR A 221 11.16 -7.41 -4.96
CA TYR A 221 10.70 -6.70 -3.77
C TYR A 221 9.60 -5.72 -4.14
N ILE A 222 8.51 -5.75 -3.38
CA ILE A 222 7.42 -4.78 -3.50
C ILE A 222 6.99 -4.32 -2.12
N LEU A 223 6.61 -3.04 -1.98
CA LEU A 223 5.82 -2.58 -0.85
C LEU A 223 4.35 -2.67 -1.24
N VAL A 224 3.55 -3.31 -0.39
CA VAL A 224 2.09 -3.42 -0.54
C VAL A 224 1.43 -2.62 0.58
N ALA A 225 0.34 -1.93 0.25
CA ALA A 225 -0.46 -1.24 1.26
C ALA A 225 -1.96 -1.30 0.94
N PHE A 226 -2.74 -1.55 1.98
CA PHE A 226 -4.20 -1.63 1.96
C PHE A 226 -4.80 -0.33 2.50
N VAL A 227 -5.58 0.34 1.65
CA VAL A 227 -6.14 1.66 1.93
C VAL A 227 -7.64 1.56 2.19
N ILE A 228 -8.08 2.17 3.28
CA ILE A 228 -9.48 2.22 3.70
C ILE A 228 -9.96 3.66 3.84
N LEU A 229 -11.27 3.80 4.08
CA LEU A 229 -11.93 5.06 4.41
C LEU A 229 -12.46 5.02 5.85
N PRO A 230 -12.77 6.17 6.48
CA PRO A 230 -13.37 6.19 7.80
C PRO A 230 -14.71 5.45 7.78
N GLY A 231 -14.93 4.62 8.81
CA GLY A 231 -16.14 3.80 8.91
C GLY A 231 -16.17 2.60 7.97
N TYR A 232 -15.11 2.37 7.18
CA TYR A 232 -14.95 1.09 6.48
C TYR A 232 -14.75 -0.02 7.50
N ASP A 233 -15.58 -1.05 7.39
CA ASP A 233 -15.64 -2.17 8.31
C ASP A 233 -15.76 -3.45 7.48
N SER A 234 -14.69 -4.24 7.46
CA SER A 234 -14.71 -5.57 6.85
C SER A 234 -14.53 -6.60 7.95
N TRP A 235 -15.40 -7.60 7.98
CA TRP A 235 -15.31 -8.69 8.96
C TRP A 235 -13.96 -9.42 8.88
N SER A 236 -13.33 -9.44 7.71
CA SER A 236 -11.98 -9.95 7.50
C SER A 236 -10.88 -9.18 8.23
N MET A 237 -11.07 -7.88 8.51
CA MET A 237 -10.08 -7.07 9.25
C MET A 237 -10.26 -7.14 10.78
N ARG A 238 -11.35 -7.70 11.29
CA ARG A 238 -11.65 -7.76 12.73
C ARG A 238 -10.92 -8.89 13.49
N PHE A 239 -10.24 -9.79 12.78
CA PHE A 239 -9.64 -11.00 13.35
C PHE A 239 -8.11 -11.06 13.18
N TYR A 240 -7.46 -9.93 12.90
CA TYR A 240 -6.00 -9.80 12.98
C TYR A 240 -5.55 -9.55 14.42
#